data_AF-A0A7S2IY05-F1
#
_entry.id   AF-A0A7S2IY05-F1
#
_cell.length_a   1.000
_cell.length_b   1.000
_cell.length_c   1.000
_cell.angle_alpha   90.00
_cell.angle_beta   90.00
_cell.angle_gamma   90.00
#
_symmetry.space_group_name_H-M   'P 1'
#
loop_
_entity.id
_entity.type
_entity.pdbx_description
1 polymer ?
#
loop_
_entity_poly.entity_id
_entity_poly.type
_entity_poly.pdbx_seq_one_letter_code
_entity_poly.pdbx_strand_id
1 'polypeptide(L)'
;AVSAISEKMYLLFSSSVLEPTRDLGIYEELDLNEYFHKDIGALRSAGMMRDTVDALDSFCKGDAKASFDAVADQIDLSPLCRIGEASTIKSEITEAVKDRIVKVRKSIEKVKGWMDPYKSQESLTSEKIAEFVAQGEPEGLRQVMGVYSDSSFFKTYLKRWEFRGEFLDLIARLEQGISALDAAGAELAKKLASFKDQY
;
A
#
# COMPACT_ATOMS: atom_id res chain seq x y z
N ALA A 1 -24.55 -11.23 7.82
CA ALA A 1 -23.59 -12.32 7.51
C ALA A 1 -22.44 -11.82 6.63
N VAL A 2 -22.73 -11.15 5.51
CA VAL A 2 -21.68 -10.65 4.59
C VAL A 2 -20.81 -9.56 5.22
N SER A 3 -21.40 -8.62 5.96
CA SER A 3 -20.62 -7.58 6.68
C SER A 3 -19.58 -8.20 7.62
N ALA A 4 -19.99 -9.20 8.41
CA ALA A 4 -19.08 -9.92 9.31
C ALA A 4 -17.96 -10.68 8.58
N ILE A 5 -18.18 -11.11 7.33
CA ILE A 5 -17.12 -11.71 6.49
C ILE A 5 -16.15 -10.63 6.05
N SER A 6 -16.65 -9.51 5.52
CA SER A 6 -15.83 -8.37 5.09
C SER A 6 -14.98 -7.82 6.25
N GLU A 7 -15.58 -7.61 7.42
CA GLU A 7 -14.88 -7.19 8.64
C GLU A 7 -13.76 -8.16 9.02
N LYS A 8 -14.03 -9.48 9.03
CA LYS A 8 -13.00 -10.49 9.34
C LYS A 8 -11.86 -10.49 8.33
N MET A 9 -12.15 -10.32 7.05
CA MET A 9 -11.13 -10.21 6.01
C MET A 9 -10.26 -8.96 6.19
N TYR A 10 -10.87 -7.84 6.58
CA TYR A 10 -10.15 -6.61 6.91
C TYR A 10 -9.30 -6.79 8.17
N LEU A 11 -9.83 -7.38 9.25
CA LEU A 11 -9.09 -7.66 10.48
C LEU A 11 -7.88 -8.58 10.23
N LEU A 12 -8.04 -9.60 9.37
CA LEU A 12 -6.94 -10.45 8.96
C LEU A 12 -5.84 -9.65 8.24
N PHE A 13 -6.23 -8.76 7.32
CA PHE A 13 -5.28 -7.88 6.64
C PHE A 13 -4.60 -6.90 7.61
N SER A 14 -5.37 -6.29 8.52
CA SER A 14 -4.87 -5.36 9.52
C SER A 14 -3.83 -6.02 10.42
N SER A 15 -4.15 -7.16 11.02
CA SER A 15 -3.24 -7.90 11.92
C SER A 15 -2.05 -8.54 11.22
N SER A 16 -2.22 -8.99 9.98
CA SER A 16 -1.15 -9.72 9.26
C SER A 16 -0.23 -8.80 8.47
N VAL A 17 -0.68 -7.59 8.11
CA VAL A 17 0.06 -6.68 7.22
C VAL A 17 0.19 -5.28 7.83
N LEU A 18 -0.91 -4.63 8.21
CA LEU A 18 -0.86 -3.23 8.63
C LEU A 18 -0.15 -3.04 9.98
N GLU A 19 -0.48 -3.87 10.98
CA GLU A 19 0.16 -3.84 12.30
C GLU A 19 1.67 -4.10 12.21
N PRO A 20 2.15 -5.18 11.55
CA PRO A 20 3.57 -5.38 11.34
C PRO A 20 4.24 -4.23 10.57
N THR A 21 3.54 -3.61 9.62
CA THR A 21 4.05 -2.46 8.86
C THR A 21 4.25 -1.24 9.77
N ARG A 22 3.30 -0.99 10.69
CA ARG A 22 3.42 0.05 11.71
C ARG A 22 4.54 -0.24 12.70
N ASP A 23 4.72 -1.50 13.10
CA ASP A 23 5.82 -1.93 13.99
C ASP A 23 7.20 -1.72 13.35
N LEU A 24 7.28 -1.73 12.02
CA LEU A 24 8.48 -1.37 11.26
C LEU A 24 8.68 0.15 11.14
N GLY A 25 7.82 0.97 11.75
CA GLY A 25 7.87 2.43 11.70
C GLY A 25 7.27 3.02 10.42
N ILE A 26 6.55 2.22 9.62
CA ILE A 26 5.85 2.71 8.44
C ILE A 26 4.38 2.90 8.80
N TYR A 27 3.97 4.15 8.97
CA TYR A 27 2.60 4.54 9.31
C TYR A 27 2.08 5.61 8.34
N GLU A 28 0.77 5.85 8.38
CA GLU A 28 0.00 6.67 7.45
C GLU A 28 0.57 8.11 7.37
N GLU A 29 0.91 8.69 8.51
CA GLU A 29 1.41 10.06 8.65
C GLU A 29 2.93 10.19 8.49
N LEU A 30 3.66 9.11 8.21
CA LEU A 30 5.13 9.13 8.12
C LEU A 30 5.61 10.14 7.07
N ASP A 31 6.30 11.21 7.50
CA ASP A 31 6.96 12.15 6.58
C ASP A 31 8.35 11.64 6.20
N LEU A 32 8.47 11.12 4.98
CA LEU A 32 9.74 10.64 4.45
C LEU A 32 10.82 11.72 4.33
N ASN A 33 10.45 13.01 4.36
CA ASN A 33 11.41 14.10 4.29
C ASN A 33 12.19 14.29 5.59
N GLU A 34 11.67 13.81 6.72
CA GLU A 34 12.39 13.79 8.00
C GLU A 34 13.54 12.77 7.99
N TYR A 35 13.42 11.70 7.19
CA TYR A 35 14.38 10.59 7.13
C TYR A 35 15.31 10.66 5.92
N PHE A 36 14.81 11.18 4.79
CA PHE A 36 15.56 11.27 3.54
C PHE A 36 15.78 12.73 3.17
N HIS A 37 16.91 13.29 3.64
CA HIS A 37 17.32 14.66 3.34
C HIS A 37 17.44 14.91 1.83
N LYS A 38 16.96 16.06 1.36
CA LYS A 38 17.07 16.47 -0.05
C LYS A 38 18.51 16.69 -0.48
N ASP A 39 19.33 17.25 0.41
CA ASP A 39 20.74 17.46 0.17
C ASP A 39 21.60 16.43 0.91
N ILE A 40 21.72 15.25 0.29
CA ILE A 40 22.57 14.16 0.76
C ILE A 40 24.04 14.59 0.80
N GLY A 41 24.43 15.52 -0.08
CA GLY A 41 25.80 15.96 -0.22
C GLY A 41 26.27 16.86 0.93
N ALA A 42 25.35 17.48 1.65
CA ALA A 42 25.61 18.30 2.84
C ALA A 42 25.69 17.47 4.14
N LEU A 43 25.41 16.17 4.10
CA LEU A 43 25.48 15.33 5.29
C LEU A 43 26.92 15.18 5.76
N ARG A 44 27.12 15.21 7.09
CA ARG A 44 28.44 14.95 7.71
C ARG A 44 29.05 13.64 7.24
N SER A 45 28.22 12.59 7.07
CA SER A 45 28.65 11.30 6.55
C SER A 45 29.16 11.37 5.10
N ALA A 46 28.51 12.18 4.26
CA ALA A 46 28.98 12.43 2.89
C ALA A 46 30.31 13.19 2.89
N GLY A 47 30.49 14.15 3.79
CA GLY A 47 31.77 14.82 4.01
C GLY A 47 32.88 13.85 4.40
N MET A 48 32.69 13.09 5.48
CA MET A 48 33.67 12.11 5.97
C MET A 48 34.05 11.06 4.92
N MET A 49 33.07 10.62 4.13
CA MET A 49 33.32 9.72 3.01
C MET A 49 34.24 10.37 1.96
N ARG A 50 33.98 11.61 1.55
CA ARG A 50 34.80 12.31 0.55
C ARG A 50 36.22 12.50 1.05
N ASP A 51 36.37 12.90 2.31
CA ASP A 51 37.67 13.07 2.97
C ASP A 51 38.44 11.75 3.01
N THR A 52 37.75 10.63 3.24
CA THR A 52 38.37 9.29 3.22
C THR A 52 38.86 8.91 1.82
N VAL A 53 38.07 9.22 0.78
CA VAL A 53 38.49 8.99 -0.62
C VAL A 53 39.69 9.87 -0.99
N ASP A 54 39.71 11.13 -0.54
CA ASP A 54 40.87 12.03 -0.74
C ASP A 54 42.12 11.55 -0.02
N ALA A 55 41.98 11.09 1.22
CA ALA A 55 43.08 10.56 2.00
C ALA A 55 43.67 9.31 1.33
N LEU A 56 42.82 8.43 0.80
CA LEU A 56 43.26 7.23 0.08
C LEU A 56 43.96 7.59 -1.24
N ASP A 57 43.42 8.52 -2.02
CA ASP A 57 44.04 8.99 -3.27
C ASP A 57 45.40 9.65 -3.01
N SER A 58 45.47 10.49 -1.97
CA SER A 58 46.71 11.16 -1.54
C SER A 58 47.77 10.16 -1.08
N PHE A 59 47.37 9.17 -0.28
CA PHE A 59 48.25 8.08 0.16
C PHE A 59 48.79 7.29 -1.04
N CYS A 60 47.92 6.97 -2.00
CA CYS A 60 48.28 6.24 -3.22
C CYS A 60 49.25 7.01 -4.13
N LYS A 61 49.09 8.34 -4.22
CA LYS A 61 49.98 9.20 -5.02
C LYS A 61 51.30 9.55 -4.32
N GLY A 62 51.32 9.51 -2.99
CA GLY A 62 52.48 9.82 -2.15
C GLY A 62 53.15 8.56 -1.60
N ASP A 63 52.96 8.34 -0.29
CA ASP A 63 53.69 7.35 0.52
C ASP A 63 53.63 5.92 -0.04
N ALA A 64 52.47 5.50 -0.54
CA ALA A 64 52.30 4.16 -1.10
C ALA A 64 53.14 3.97 -2.35
N LYS A 65 53.15 4.96 -3.25
CA LYS A 65 53.94 4.92 -4.49
C LYS A 65 55.43 4.77 -4.18
N ALA A 66 55.96 5.57 -3.25
CA ALA A 66 57.36 5.48 -2.85
C ALA A 66 57.70 4.09 -2.26
N SER A 67 56.80 3.54 -1.45
CA SER A 67 56.96 2.20 -0.86
C SER A 67 56.87 1.08 -1.91
N PHE A 68 55.98 1.22 -2.90
CA PHE A 68 55.79 0.24 -3.97
C PHE A 68 56.98 0.24 -4.93
N ASP A 69 57.50 1.43 -5.28
CA ASP A 69 58.67 1.57 -6.15
C ASP A 69 59.91 0.92 -5.50
N ALA A 70 60.03 0.93 -4.17
CA ALA A 70 61.15 0.30 -3.44
C ALA A 70 61.17 -1.25 -3.49
N VAL A 71 60.03 -1.88 -3.78
CA VAL A 71 59.90 -3.35 -3.85
C VAL A 71 59.51 -3.86 -5.24
N ALA A 72 59.50 -2.96 -6.24
CA ALA A 72 59.00 -3.24 -7.58
C ALA A 72 59.73 -4.41 -8.27
N ASP A 73 61.01 -4.63 -7.95
CA ASP A 73 61.80 -5.74 -8.50
C ASP A 73 61.39 -7.12 -7.94
N GLN A 74 60.66 -7.16 -6.82
CA GLN A 74 60.20 -8.39 -6.17
C GLN A 74 58.71 -8.63 -6.37
N ILE A 75 57.91 -7.56 -6.29
CA ILE A 75 56.45 -7.65 -6.40
C ILE A 75 55.84 -6.32 -6.85
N ASP A 76 54.94 -6.38 -7.84
CA ASP A 76 54.17 -5.21 -8.28
C ASP A 76 52.96 -5.00 -7.36
N LEU A 77 53.06 -4.00 -6.47
CA LEU A 77 51.97 -3.57 -5.60
C LEU A 77 51.13 -2.43 -6.19
N SER A 78 51.49 -1.90 -7.37
CA SER A 78 50.73 -0.85 -8.06
C SER A 78 49.23 -1.15 -8.23
N PRO A 79 48.77 -2.41 -8.38
CA PRO A 79 47.34 -2.72 -8.47
C PRO A 79 46.54 -2.29 -7.24
N LEU A 80 47.14 -2.22 -6.05
CA LEU A 80 46.45 -1.81 -4.82
C LEU A 80 45.98 -0.35 -4.86
N CYS A 81 46.58 0.47 -5.73
CA CYS A 81 46.21 1.87 -5.94
C CYS A 81 45.44 2.11 -7.26
N ARG A 82 44.98 1.05 -7.94
CA ARG A 82 44.11 1.16 -9.13
C ARG A 82 42.64 1.29 -8.74
N ILE A 83 42.35 2.24 -7.86
CA ILE A 83 40.99 2.48 -7.31
C ILE A 83 40.14 3.41 -8.18
N GLY A 84 40.73 4.04 -9.21
CA GLY A 84 40.08 5.05 -10.05
C GLY A 84 40.37 6.48 -9.60
N GLU A 85 39.81 7.46 -10.30
CA GLU A 85 39.97 8.86 -9.92
C GLU A 85 39.07 9.22 -8.73
N ALA A 86 39.64 9.90 -7.73
CA ALA A 86 38.92 10.31 -6.52
C ALA A 86 37.63 11.09 -6.79
N SER A 87 37.65 11.99 -7.78
CA SER A 87 36.47 12.75 -8.23
C SER A 87 35.35 11.82 -8.72
N THR A 88 35.69 10.84 -9.54
CA THR A 88 34.77 9.83 -10.08
C THR A 88 34.18 8.98 -8.97
N ILE A 89 35.01 8.43 -8.08
CA ILE A 89 34.57 7.59 -6.94
C ILE A 89 33.57 8.36 -6.05
N LYS A 90 33.89 9.62 -5.70
CA LYS A 90 33.00 10.47 -4.89
C LYS A 90 31.65 10.71 -5.56
N SER A 91 31.67 10.97 -6.86
CA SER A 91 30.47 11.19 -7.66
C SER A 91 29.63 9.92 -7.72
N GLU A 92 30.23 8.80 -8.10
CA GLU A 92 29.54 7.50 -8.26
C GLU A 92 28.88 7.05 -6.96
N ILE A 93 29.57 7.15 -5.83
CA ILE A 93 28.98 6.75 -4.55
C ILE A 93 27.86 7.72 -4.14
N THR A 94 28.01 9.03 -4.38
CA THR A 94 26.94 10.01 -4.11
C THR A 94 25.69 9.69 -4.94
N GLU A 95 25.85 9.40 -6.23
CA GLU A 95 24.75 9.02 -7.11
C GLU A 95 24.13 7.67 -6.73
N ALA A 96 24.94 6.68 -6.36
CA ALA A 96 24.43 5.39 -5.89
C ALA A 96 23.56 5.54 -4.62
N VAL A 97 23.95 6.42 -3.70
CA VAL A 97 23.16 6.73 -2.49
C VAL A 97 21.85 7.44 -2.86
N LYS A 98 21.91 8.45 -3.75
CA LYS A 98 20.71 9.14 -4.27
C LYS A 98 19.73 8.16 -4.90
N ASP A 99 20.21 7.31 -5.80
CA ASP A 99 19.41 6.28 -6.47
C ASP A 99 18.77 5.32 -5.47
N ARG A 100 19.53 4.91 -4.45
CA ARG A 100 19.00 4.03 -3.40
C ARG A 100 17.91 4.72 -2.61
N ILE A 101 18.08 5.98 -2.25
CA ILE A 101 17.07 6.78 -1.54
C ILE A 101 15.79 6.87 -2.36
N VAL A 102 15.88 7.19 -3.66
CA VAL A 102 14.70 7.25 -4.54
C VAL A 102 13.96 5.91 -4.56
N LYS A 103 14.68 4.79 -4.70
CA LYS A 103 14.09 3.43 -4.73
C LYS A 103 13.43 3.06 -3.40
N VAL A 104 14.06 3.37 -2.28
CA VAL A 104 13.52 3.08 -0.94
C VAL A 104 12.29 3.94 -0.67
N ARG A 105 12.35 5.25 -0.96
CA ARG A 105 11.20 6.16 -0.83
C ARG A 105 9.99 5.66 -1.61
N LYS A 106 10.17 5.33 -2.89
CA LYS A 106 9.10 4.78 -3.73
C LYS A 106 8.51 3.49 -3.16
N SER A 107 9.34 2.65 -2.54
CA SER A 107 8.88 1.40 -1.92
C SER A 107 8.07 1.67 -0.65
N ILE A 108 8.51 2.60 0.19
CA ILE A 108 7.78 3.02 1.39
C ILE A 108 6.46 3.69 1.00
N GLU A 109 6.45 4.60 0.03
CA GLU A 109 5.23 5.23 -0.50
C GLU A 109 4.24 4.20 -1.04
N LYS A 110 4.73 3.17 -1.75
CA LYS A 110 3.89 2.07 -2.22
C LYS A 110 3.24 1.33 -1.06
N VAL A 111 4.00 1.02 0.00
CA VAL A 111 3.52 0.36 1.22
C VAL A 111 2.52 1.25 1.97
N LYS A 112 2.84 2.52 2.20
CA LYS A 112 1.94 3.52 2.78
C LYS A 112 0.61 3.58 2.04
N GLY A 113 0.64 3.54 0.71
CA GLY A 113 -0.58 3.50 -0.09
C GLY A 113 -1.45 2.27 0.12
N TRP A 114 -0.97 1.19 0.76
CA TRP A 114 -1.80 0.04 1.17
C TRP A 114 -2.43 0.22 2.56
N MET A 115 -2.01 1.24 3.31
CA MET A 115 -2.59 1.60 4.60
C MET A 115 -3.85 2.45 4.45
N ASP A 116 -4.07 3.02 3.25
CA ASP A 116 -5.36 3.62 2.89
C ASP A 116 -6.41 2.50 2.76
N PRO A 117 -7.43 2.46 3.66
CA PRO A 117 -8.48 1.44 3.60
C PRO A 117 -9.33 1.52 2.33
N TYR A 118 -9.29 2.65 1.62
CA TYR A 118 -10.03 2.88 0.38
C TYR A 118 -9.11 2.99 -0.83
N LYS A 119 -7.92 2.37 -0.76
CA LYS A 119 -6.99 2.27 -1.89
C LYS A 119 -7.74 1.85 -3.17
N SER A 120 -7.43 2.55 -4.27
CA SER A 120 -8.02 2.33 -5.60
C SER A 120 -9.51 2.67 -5.73
N GLN A 121 -10.07 3.37 -4.74
CA GLN A 121 -11.44 3.88 -4.75
C GLN A 121 -11.42 5.42 -4.69
N GLU A 122 -10.88 6.02 -5.74
CA GLU A 122 -10.76 7.48 -5.84
C GLU A 122 -12.13 8.15 -5.65
N SER A 123 -12.18 9.21 -4.84
CA SER A 123 -13.39 10.01 -4.56
C SER A 123 -14.44 9.40 -3.63
N LEU A 124 -14.16 8.25 -3.00
CA LEU A 124 -15.00 7.74 -1.92
C LEU A 124 -14.61 8.40 -0.59
N THR A 125 -15.58 9.06 0.04
CA THR A 125 -15.46 9.61 1.38
C THR A 125 -16.23 8.72 2.35
N SER A 126 -15.93 8.85 3.64
CA SER A 126 -16.65 8.11 4.69
C SER A 126 -18.17 8.35 4.63
N GLU A 127 -18.61 9.56 4.22
CA GLU A 127 -20.02 9.90 4.07
C GLU A 127 -20.68 9.10 2.94
N LYS A 128 -20.04 9.01 1.77
CA LYS A 128 -20.57 8.21 0.65
C LYS A 128 -20.65 6.72 0.99
N ILE A 129 -19.69 6.21 1.76
CA ILE A 129 -19.72 4.82 2.23
C ILE A 129 -20.90 4.61 3.17
N ALA A 130 -21.14 5.54 4.10
CA ALA A 130 -22.30 5.48 4.97
C ALA A 130 -23.62 5.51 4.17
N GLU A 131 -23.70 6.31 3.10
CA GLU A 131 -24.86 6.32 2.18
C GLU A 131 -25.06 4.97 1.48
N PHE A 132 -23.98 4.29 1.07
CA PHE A 132 -24.07 2.97 0.45
C PHE A 132 -24.54 1.91 1.45
N VAL A 133 -24.00 1.94 2.67
CA VAL A 133 -24.42 1.03 3.75
C VAL A 133 -25.88 1.25 4.12
N ALA A 134 -26.33 2.50 4.21
CA ALA A 134 -27.73 2.83 4.44
C ALA A 134 -28.67 2.32 3.33
N GLN A 135 -28.14 2.13 2.12
CA GLN A 135 -28.84 1.56 0.97
C GLN A 135 -28.64 0.04 0.82
N GLY A 136 -28.11 -0.62 1.85
CA GLY A 136 -28.02 -2.08 1.94
C GLY A 136 -26.68 -2.69 1.57
N GLU A 137 -25.68 -1.90 1.15
CA GLU A 137 -24.33 -2.42 0.95
C GLU A 137 -23.76 -2.95 2.28
N PRO A 138 -23.15 -4.14 2.32
CA PRO A 138 -22.55 -4.66 3.54
C PRO A 138 -21.43 -3.75 4.06
N GLU A 139 -21.51 -3.42 5.35
CA GLU A 139 -20.41 -2.75 6.06
C GLU A 139 -19.09 -3.52 5.91
N GLY A 140 -17.98 -2.78 5.81
CA GLY A 140 -16.65 -3.37 5.62
C GLY A 140 -16.32 -3.77 4.18
N LEU A 141 -17.30 -3.79 3.25
CA LEU A 141 -17.07 -4.23 1.88
C LEU A 141 -16.02 -3.37 1.17
N ARG A 142 -16.12 -2.04 1.30
CA ARG A 142 -15.20 -1.09 0.65
C ARG A 142 -13.76 -1.24 1.15
N GLN A 143 -13.57 -1.56 2.42
CA GLN A 143 -12.26 -1.73 3.06
C GLN A 143 -11.52 -2.97 2.56
N VAL A 144 -12.24 -4.00 2.09
CA VAL A 144 -11.62 -5.22 1.57
C VAL A 144 -11.36 -5.17 0.06
N MET A 145 -11.98 -4.23 -0.66
CA MET A 145 -11.81 -4.10 -2.12
C MET A 145 -10.36 -3.85 -2.51
N GLY A 146 -9.69 -2.91 -1.83
CA GLY A 146 -8.32 -2.52 -2.18
C GLY A 146 -7.34 -3.69 -2.12
N VAL A 147 -7.57 -4.65 -1.22
CA VAL A 147 -6.66 -5.78 -0.95
C VAL A 147 -7.09 -7.05 -1.66
N TYR A 148 -8.39 -7.36 -1.64
CA TYR A 148 -8.91 -8.65 -2.06
C TYR A 148 -9.62 -8.61 -3.42
N SER A 149 -9.65 -7.46 -4.10
CA SER A 149 -10.32 -7.29 -5.41
C SER A 149 -9.92 -8.34 -6.44
N ASP A 150 -8.69 -8.84 -6.36
CA ASP A 150 -8.19 -9.86 -7.28
C ASP A 150 -8.58 -11.30 -6.92
N SER A 151 -9.03 -11.54 -5.70
CA SER A 151 -9.43 -12.87 -5.24
C SER A 151 -10.68 -13.36 -5.97
N SER A 152 -10.75 -14.67 -6.23
CA SER A 152 -11.92 -15.31 -6.84
C SER A 152 -13.18 -15.08 -6.00
N PHE A 153 -13.07 -15.16 -4.67
CA PHE A 153 -14.18 -14.92 -3.76
C PHE A 153 -14.73 -13.50 -3.88
N PHE A 154 -13.85 -12.49 -3.96
CA PHE A 154 -14.29 -11.12 -4.16
C PHE A 154 -14.98 -10.95 -5.53
N LYS A 155 -14.30 -11.37 -6.61
CA LYS A 155 -14.78 -11.19 -8.00
C LYS A 155 -16.12 -11.87 -8.26
N THR A 156 -16.35 -13.05 -7.67
CA THR A 156 -17.53 -13.87 -7.97
C THR A 156 -18.67 -13.66 -6.98
N TYR A 157 -18.38 -13.29 -5.73
CA TYR A 157 -19.37 -13.19 -4.66
C TYR A 157 -19.46 -11.79 -4.04
N LEU A 158 -18.40 -11.29 -3.38
CA LEU A 158 -18.49 -10.04 -2.60
C LEU A 158 -18.83 -8.82 -3.47
N LYS A 159 -18.28 -8.75 -4.69
CA LYS A 159 -18.53 -7.65 -5.62
C LYS A 159 -20.02 -7.49 -5.97
N ARG A 160 -20.81 -8.56 -5.93
CA ARG A 160 -22.25 -8.52 -6.24
C ARG A 160 -23.09 -7.83 -5.16
N TRP A 161 -22.50 -7.58 -3.98
CA TRP A 161 -23.09 -6.85 -2.87
C TRP A 161 -22.81 -5.34 -2.89
N GLU A 162 -21.99 -4.84 -3.82
CA GLU A 162 -21.77 -3.41 -3.97
C GLU A 162 -23.10 -2.68 -4.19
N PHE A 163 -23.15 -1.39 -3.87
CA PHE A 163 -24.28 -0.51 -4.14
C PHE A 163 -24.71 -0.61 -5.61
N ARG A 164 -26.02 -0.82 -5.83
CA ARG A 164 -26.62 -1.16 -7.15
C ARG A 164 -26.09 -2.48 -7.75
N GLY A 165 -25.65 -3.39 -6.90
CA GLY A 165 -25.22 -4.74 -7.24
C GLY A 165 -26.40 -5.69 -7.35
N GLU A 166 -26.15 -6.80 -8.05
CA GLU A 166 -27.15 -7.82 -8.38
C GLU A 166 -27.88 -8.38 -7.16
N PHE A 167 -27.19 -8.58 -6.04
CA PHE A 167 -27.83 -9.13 -4.84
C PHE A 167 -28.78 -8.14 -4.17
N LEU A 168 -28.45 -6.85 -4.16
CA LEU A 168 -29.35 -5.82 -3.64
C LEU A 168 -30.58 -5.66 -4.55
N ASP A 169 -30.39 -5.71 -5.87
CA ASP A 169 -31.48 -5.70 -6.84
C ASP A 169 -32.42 -6.91 -6.68
N LEU A 170 -31.85 -8.10 -6.44
CA LEU A 170 -32.64 -9.32 -6.20
C LEU A 170 -33.44 -9.23 -4.89
N ILE A 171 -32.85 -8.68 -3.82
CA ILE A 171 -33.54 -8.45 -2.55
C ILE A 171 -34.71 -7.48 -2.77
N ALA A 172 -34.48 -6.35 -3.44
CA ALA A 172 -35.55 -5.38 -3.71
C ALA A 172 -36.71 -6.00 -4.52
N ARG A 173 -36.41 -6.85 -5.51
CA ARG A 173 -37.45 -7.59 -6.27
C ARG A 173 -38.20 -8.59 -5.42
N LEU A 174 -37.52 -9.27 -4.50
CA LEU A 174 -38.15 -10.21 -3.58
C LEU A 174 -39.10 -9.49 -2.62
N GLU A 175 -38.68 -8.36 -2.06
CA GLU A 175 -39.51 -7.52 -1.17
C GLU A 175 -40.76 -7.00 -1.88
N GLN A 176 -40.63 -6.57 -3.14
CA GLN A 176 -41.76 -6.20 -3.98
C GLN A 176 -42.72 -7.37 -4.21
N GLY A 177 -42.19 -8.57 -4.50
CA GLY A 177 -42.98 -9.78 -4.66
C GLY A 177 -43.74 -10.18 -3.40
N ILE A 178 -43.09 -10.13 -2.24
CA ILE A 178 -43.72 -10.39 -0.93
C ILE A 178 -44.86 -9.39 -0.68
N SER A 179 -44.59 -8.10 -0.90
CA SER A 179 -45.60 -7.05 -0.72
C SER A 179 -46.81 -7.24 -1.62
N ALA A 180 -46.60 -7.68 -2.87
CA ALA A 180 -47.68 -7.97 -3.80
C ALA A 180 -48.51 -9.20 -3.37
N LEU A 181 -47.86 -10.24 -2.84
CA LEU A 181 -48.54 -11.41 -2.29
C LEU A 181 -49.37 -11.07 -1.05
N ASP A 182 -48.84 -10.26 -0.14
CA ASP A 182 -49.56 -9.79 1.06
C ASP A 182 -50.79 -8.97 0.67
N ALA A 183 -50.66 -8.07 -0.30
CA ALA A 183 -51.77 -7.30 -0.82
C ALA A 183 -52.86 -8.20 -1.46
N ALA A 184 -52.45 -9.19 -2.26
CA ALA A 184 -53.36 -10.15 -2.86
C ALA A 184 -54.08 -11.01 -1.81
N GLY A 185 -53.37 -11.45 -0.76
CA GLY A 185 -53.93 -12.20 0.35
C GLY A 185 -54.96 -11.39 1.14
N ALA A 186 -54.65 -10.12 1.45
CA ALA A 186 -55.57 -9.21 2.12
C ALA A 186 -56.85 -8.97 1.29
N GLU A 187 -56.70 -8.82 -0.03
CA GLU A 187 -57.82 -8.67 -0.95
C GLU A 187 -58.69 -9.94 -1.03
N LEU A 188 -58.07 -11.12 -1.08
CA LEU A 188 -58.78 -12.40 -1.07
C LEU A 188 -59.57 -12.58 0.23
N ALA A 189 -58.97 -12.27 1.38
CA ALA A 189 -59.61 -12.36 2.69
C ALA A 189 -60.84 -11.43 2.79
N LYS A 190 -60.74 -10.20 2.29
CA LYS A 190 -61.87 -9.26 2.21
C LYS A 190 -63.02 -9.82 1.37
N LYS A 191 -62.72 -10.36 0.18
CA LYS A 191 -63.74 -10.98 -0.69
C LYS A 191 -64.43 -12.16 -0.01
N LEU A 192 -63.67 -12.99 0.70
CA LEU A 192 -64.19 -14.17 1.38
C LEU A 192 -65.09 -13.80 2.58
N ALA A 193 -64.76 -12.73 3.31
CA ALA A 193 -65.61 -12.17 4.35
C ALA A 193 -66.93 -11.63 3.76
N SER A 194 -66.86 -10.84 2.68
CA SER A 194 -68.07 -10.29 2.06
C SER A 194 -69.02 -11.37 1.49
N PHE A 195 -68.49 -12.52 1.08
CA PHE A 195 -69.31 -13.65 0.65
C PHE A 195 -70.02 -14.34 1.80
N LYS A 196 -69.39 -14.40 2.99
CA LYS A 196 -70.01 -14.98 4.19
C LYS A 196 -71.11 -14.09 4.76
N ASP A 197 -71.04 -12.77 4.57
CA ASP A 197 -72.08 -11.85 5.04
C ASP A 197 -73.32 -11.79 4.11
N GLN A 198 -73.24 -12.42 2.92
CA GLN A 198 -74.32 -12.47 1.93
C GLN A 198 -75.20 -13.72 2.02
N TYR A 199 -74.87 -14.67 2.89
CA TYR A 199 -75.60 -15.92 3.13
C TYR A 199 -75.78 -16.16 4.63
#